data_AF-A0A0D0TP76-F1
#
_entry.id   AF-A0A0D0TP76-F1
#
_cell.length_a   1.000
_cell.length_b   1.000
_cell.length_c   1.000
_cell.angle_alpha   90.00
_cell.angle_beta   90.00
_cell.angle_gamma   90.00
#
_symmetry.space_group_name_H-M   'P 1'
#
loop_
_entity.id
_entity.type
_entity.pdbx_description
1 polymer ?
#
loop_
_entity_poly.entity_id
_entity_poly.type
_entity_poly.pdbx_seq_one_letter_code
_entity_poly.pdbx_strand_id
1 'polypeptide(L)'
;MIEEKPELRWLRRSADEWQWAQEYISKHADAAMRSDIRRFARRMEGGYDQVVADIAHLEQTAEGLKFVIRLKNALRQHRYRAPSHGRKPCTFSLPNATRTNLSRLSKVNRITETAVITALIDDAEWAARKHIEREKNLKTSLALERKRAEFALESTNAQLEQTLKHLERATEQLVMWELAMESEQPPFNGDQEKVRLEVEKRLRKVKKMNAIIALSHGLPNEE
;
A
#
# COMPACT_ATOMS: atom_id res chain seq x y z
N MET A 1 20.10 -9.84 66.94
CA MET A 1 20.68 -9.16 65.75
C MET A 1 20.19 -9.92 64.54
N ILE A 2 19.28 -9.34 63.76
CA ILE A 2 18.84 -9.93 62.50
C ILE A 2 19.89 -9.51 61.48
N GLU A 3 20.80 -10.43 61.14
CA GLU A 3 21.72 -10.20 60.02
C GLU A 3 20.88 -9.97 58.76
N GLU A 4 21.02 -8.79 58.15
CA GLU A 4 20.38 -8.46 56.89
C GLU A 4 20.78 -9.52 55.86
N LYS A 5 19.79 -10.28 55.38
CA LYS A 5 20.00 -11.27 54.32
C LYS A 5 20.64 -10.56 53.12
N PRO A 6 21.73 -11.08 52.54
CA PRO A 6 22.42 -10.41 51.44
C PRO A 6 21.51 -10.35 50.21
N GLU A 7 20.87 -9.22 49.94
CA GLU A 7 20.03 -9.08 48.75
C GLU A 7 20.87 -8.67 47.53
N LEU A 8 20.86 -9.52 46.50
CA LEU A 8 21.45 -9.18 45.21
C LEU A 8 20.54 -8.20 44.46
N ARG A 9 20.91 -6.91 44.46
CA ARG A 9 20.15 -5.83 43.78
C ARG A 9 19.83 -6.08 42.29
N TRP A 10 20.55 -7.00 41.65
CA TRP A 10 20.41 -7.29 40.22
C TRP A 10 19.56 -8.54 39.90
N LEU A 11 19.18 -9.35 40.89
CA LEU A 11 18.36 -10.57 40.76
C LEU A 11 17.02 -10.38 41.49
N ARG A 12 15.87 -10.62 40.85
CA ARG A 12 14.56 -10.46 41.51
C ARG A 12 14.15 -11.74 42.25
N ARG A 13 13.34 -11.57 43.30
CA ARG A 13 12.71 -12.67 44.06
C ARG A 13 11.61 -13.42 43.31
N SER A 14 11.22 -12.99 42.11
CA SER A 14 10.25 -13.69 41.26
C SER A 14 10.76 -15.09 40.89
N ALA A 15 9.91 -16.12 41.06
CA ALA A 15 10.21 -17.52 40.74
C ALA A 15 10.94 -17.68 39.41
N ASP A 16 10.42 -17.03 38.37
CA ASP A 16 10.94 -17.11 37.00
C ASP A 16 12.42 -16.68 36.87
N GLU A 17 12.88 -15.70 37.66
CA GLU A 17 14.23 -15.16 37.50
C GLU A 17 15.28 -15.94 38.29
N TRP A 18 14.98 -16.32 39.54
CA TRP A 18 15.95 -17.07 40.35
C TRP A 18 16.01 -18.53 39.95
N GLN A 19 14.91 -19.13 39.49
CA GLN A 19 14.93 -20.48 38.89
C GLN A 19 15.76 -20.47 37.60
N TRP A 20 15.58 -19.46 36.75
CA TRP A 20 16.41 -19.31 35.55
C TRP A 20 17.89 -19.17 35.88
N ALA A 21 18.24 -18.37 36.91
CA ALA A 21 19.62 -18.23 37.36
C ALA A 21 20.19 -19.55 37.90
N GLN A 22 19.41 -20.31 38.67
CA GLN A 22 19.79 -21.64 39.17
C GLN A 22 20.06 -22.63 38.03
N GLU A 23 19.20 -22.64 37.00
CA GLU A 23 19.40 -23.45 35.80
C GLU A 23 20.66 -23.04 35.04
N TYR A 24 20.90 -21.74 34.89
CA TYR A 24 22.08 -21.21 34.21
C TYR A 24 23.37 -21.64 34.93
N ILE A 25 23.40 -21.51 36.25
CA ILE A 25 24.51 -21.99 37.10
C ILE A 25 24.71 -23.50 36.87
N SER A 26 23.64 -24.28 36.90
CA SER A 26 23.71 -25.74 36.72
C SER A 26 24.24 -26.17 35.35
N LYS A 27 23.89 -25.43 34.28
CA LYS A 27 24.28 -25.75 32.90
C LYS A 27 25.68 -25.25 32.53
N HIS A 28 26.11 -24.11 33.08
CA HIS A 28 27.31 -23.42 32.61
C HIS A 28 28.46 -23.35 33.62
N ALA A 29 28.25 -23.74 34.88
CA ALA A 29 29.34 -23.81 35.85
C ALA A 29 30.28 -25.00 35.55
N ASP A 30 31.58 -24.80 35.74
CA ASP A 30 32.58 -25.85 35.55
C ASP A 30 32.49 -26.92 36.65
N ALA A 31 33.11 -28.07 36.45
CA ALA A 31 32.98 -29.22 37.37
C ALA A 31 33.45 -28.89 38.80
N ALA A 32 34.49 -28.07 38.94
CA ALA A 32 34.99 -27.57 40.23
C ALA A 32 33.94 -26.69 40.91
N MET A 33 33.45 -25.66 40.21
CA MET A 33 32.40 -24.76 40.70
C MET A 33 31.12 -25.51 41.08
N ARG A 34 30.68 -26.49 40.29
CA ARG A 34 29.52 -27.33 40.62
C ARG A 34 29.73 -28.18 41.87
N SER A 35 30.94 -28.67 42.09
CA SER A 35 31.27 -29.47 43.27
C SER A 35 31.29 -28.62 44.54
N ASP A 36 31.83 -27.40 44.44
CA ASP A 36 31.86 -26.42 45.51
C ASP A 36 30.44 -25.97 45.90
N ILE A 37 29.62 -25.61 44.91
CA ILE A 37 28.22 -25.25 45.10
C ILE A 37 27.42 -26.42 45.68
N ARG A 38 27.55 -27.65 45.19
CA ARG A 38 26.82 -28.81 45.73
C ARG A 38 27.20 -29.11 47.18
N ARG A 39 28.47 -28.91 47.55
CA ARG A 39 28.92 -29.08 48.94
C ARG A 39 28.31 -28.02 49.84
N PHE A 40 28.17 -26.80 49.34
CA PHE A 40 27.58 -25.66 50.03
C PHE A 40 26.03 -25.78 50.14
N ALA A 41 25.35 -26.11 49.04
CA ALA A 41 23.89 -26.23 48.94
C ALA A 41 23.27 -27.34 49.79
N ARG A 42 24.04 -28.36 50.20
CA ARG A 42 23.57 -29.39 51.16
C ARG A 42 23.19 -28.81 52.55
N ARG A 43 23.51 -27.55 52.81
CA ARG A 43 23.32 -26.90 54.13
C ARG A 43 22.14 -25.91 54.18
N MET A 44 21.39 -25.75 53.10
CA MET A 44 20.42 -24.67 52.94
C MET A 44 19.11 -25.18 52.30
N GLU A 45 17.99 -24.53 52.63
CA GLU A 45 16.69 -24.79 52.00
C GLU A 45 16.64 -24.17 50.60
N GLY A 46 16.15 -24.92 49.60
CA GLY A 46 16.12 -24.48 48.21
C GLY A 46 15.27 -23.21 47.98
N GLY A 47 15.66 -22.39 47.00
CA GLY A 47 14.90 -21.17 46.65
C GLY A 47 15.82 -19.99 46.29
N TYR A 48 15.25 -18.78 46.27
CA TYR A 48 16.00 -17.54 46.01
C TYR A 48 17.22 -17.36 46.92
N ASP A 49 17.06 -17.64 48.21
CA ASP A 49 18.12 -17.47 49.21
C ASP A 49 19.31 -18.42 48.95
N GLN A 50 19.06 -19.64 48.44
CA GLN A 50 20.11 -20.56 48.00
C GLN A 50 20.91 -19.97 46.83
N VAL A 51 20.23 -19.46 45.80
CA VAL A 51 20.88 -18.90 44.61
C VAL A 51 21.73 -17.69 44.96
N VAL A 52 21.25 -16.83 45.86
CA VAL A 52 22.00 -15.71 46.40
C VAL A 52 23.27 -16.18 47.10
N ALA A 53 23.16 -17.19 47.95
CA ALA A 53 24.30 -17.71 48.71
C ALA A 53 25.33 -18.43 47.82
N ASP A 54 24.86 -19.16 46.80
CA ASP A 54 25.72 -19.77 45.78
C ASP A 54 26.50 -18.72 44.99
N ILE A 55 25.84 -17.63 44.60
CA ILE A 55 26.48 -16.51 43.90
C ILE A 55 27.52 -15.82 44.81
N ALA A 56 27.18 -15.56 46.07
CA ALA A 56 28.10 -14.96 47.02
C ALA A 56 29.34 -15.84 47.25
N HIS A 57 29.17 -17.16 47.28
CA HIS A 57 30.28 -18.10 47.37
C HIS A 57 31.13 -18.11 46.09
N LEU A 58 30.51 -18.09 44.91
CA LEU A 58 31.23 -18.00 43.63
C LEU A 58 32.06 -16.72 43.52
N GLU A 59 31.56 -15.59 44.02
CA GLU A 59 32.28 -14.31 44.02
C GLU A 59 33.58 -14.34 44.87
N GLN A 60 33.78 -15.32 45.76
CA GLN A 60 35.01 -15.49 46.55
C GLN A 60 36.22 -15.94 45.73
N THR A 61 35.99 -16.48 44.52
CA THR A 61 37.05 -16.95 43.62
C THR A 61 37.16 -16.05 42.39
N ALA A 62 38.37 -15.87 41.86
CA ALA A 62 38.57 -15.04 40.66
C ALA A 62 37.84 -15.60 39.42
N GLU A 63 37.77 -16.92 39.30
CA GLU A 63 37.05 -17.60 38.21
C GLU A 63 35.53 -17.52 38.39
N GLY A 64 35.04 -17.70 39.62
CA GLY A 64 33.62 -17.55 39.94
C GLY A 64 33.14 -16.12 39.75
N LEU A 65 33.96 -15.10 40.02
CA LEU A 65 33.61 -13.71 39.75
C LEU A 65 33.42 -13.44 38.24
N LYS A 66 34.29 -13.98 37.38
CA LYS A 66 34.10 -13.93 35.91
C LYS A 66 32.83 -14.66 35.48
N PHE A 67 32.52 -15.79 36.10
CA PHE A 67 31.30 -16.53 35.85
C PHE A 67 30.06 -15.72 36.23
N VAL A 68 30.06 -15.08 37.40
CA VAL A 68 28.95 -14.24 37.86
C VAL A 68 28.75 -13.02 36.94
N ILE A 69 29.80 -12.43 36.38
CA ILE A 69 29.67 -11.37 35.35
C ILE A 69 28.96 -11.90 34.09
N ARG A 70 29.31 -13.11 33.62
CA ARG A 70 28.62 -13.74 32.48
C ARG A 70 27.15 -14.03 32.80
N LEU A 71 26.86 -14.55 34.00
CA LEU A 71 25.50 -14.79 34.49
C LEU A 71 24.69 -13.50 34.53
N LYS A 72 25.24 -12.41 35.09
CA LYS A 72 24.60 -11.07 35.11
C LYS A 72 24.23 -10.59 33.70
N ASN A 73 25.16 -10.73 32.75
CA ASN A 73 24.93 -10.34 31.35
C ASN A 73 23.89 -11.23 30.66
N ALA A 74 23.93 -12.54 30.89
CA ALA A 74 22.97 -13.48 30.33
C ALA A 74 21.56 -13.23 30.90
N LEU A 75 21.43 -12.94 32.20
CA LEU A 75 20.15 -12.57 32.80
C LEU A 75 19.61 -11.25 32.21
N ARG A 76 20.48 -10.26 31.97
CA ARG A 76 20.07 -9.02 31.29
C ARG A 76 19.51 -9.30 29.90
N GLN A 77 20.15 -10.18 29.13
CA GLN A 77 19.68 -10.58 27.81
C GLN A 77 18.37 -11.39 27.89
N HIS A 78 18.24 -12.27 28.88
CA HIS A 78 17.02 -13.04 29.13
C HIS A 78 15.84 -12.11 29.39
N ARG A 79 16.00 -11.13 30.29
CA ARG A 79 15.00 -10.08 30.55
C ARG A 79 14.62 -9.33 29.27
N TYR A 80 15.60 -8.87 28.50
CA TYR A 80 15.34 -8.14 27.25
C TYR A 80 14.57 -8.97 26.20
N ARG A 81 14.75 -10.30 26.19
CA ARG A 81 14.08 -11.22 25.28
C ARG A 81 12.71 -11.71 25.79
N ALA A 82 12.32 -11.34 27.01
CA ALA A 82 11.06 -11.78 27.59
C ALA A 82 9.87 -11.22 26.78
N PRO A 83 8.79 -12.01 26.56
CA PRO A 83 7.63 -11.60 25.78
C PRO A 83 6.93 -10.32 26.30
N SER A 84 7.10 -10.01 27.59
CA SER A 84 6.54 -8.82 28.25
C SER A 84 7.06 -7.49 27.69
N HIS A 85 8.17 -7.48 26.95
CA HIS A 85 8.70 -6.28 26.31
C HIS A 85 8.10 -5.98 24.92
N GLY A 86 7.02 -6.68 24.53
CA GLY A 86 6.25 -6.39 23.31
C GLY A 86 6.99 -6.65 22.00
N ARG A 87 8.18 -7.25 22.04
CA ARG A 87 9.02 -7.53 20.88
C ARG A 87 9.41 -9.01 20.88
N LYS A 88 9.09 -9.72 19.80
CA LYS A 88 9.56 -11.08 19.55
C LYS A 88 10.76 -11.01 18.61
N PRO A 89 11.98 -11.40 19.03
CA PRO A 89 13.12 -11.43 18.13
C PRO A 89 12.90 -12.45 17.03
N CYS A 90 13.14 -12.06 15.78
CA CYS A 90 13.10 -12.93 14.60
C CYS A 90 14.48 -12.95 13.96
N THR A 91 14.98 -14.15 13.64
CA THR A 91 16.26 -14.34 12.95
C THR A 91 15.97 -14.88 11.56
N PHE A 92 16.46 -14.19 10.54
CA PHE A 92 16.35 -14.63 9.14
C PHE A 92 17.73 -14.52 8.47
N SER A 93 17.95 -15.36 7.47
CA SER A 93 19.16 -15.31 6.66
C SER A 93 18.84 -14.56 5.37
N LEU A 94 19.63 -13.52 5.06
CA LEU A 94 19.54 -12.78 3.79
C LEU A 94 20.76 -13.08 2.92
N PRO A 95 20.61 -13.00 1.59
CA PRO A 95 21.75 -12.89 0.69
C PRO A 95 22.66 -11.73 1.06
N ASN A 96 23.97 -11.91 0.89
CA ASN A 96 24.98 -10.90 1.25
C ASN A 96 24.73 -9.54 0.53
N ALA A 97 24.29 -9.59 -0.72
CA ALA A 97 23.94 -8.38 -1.50
C ALA A 97 22.78 -7.60 -0.85
N THR A 98 21.74 -8.31 -0.39
CA THR A 98 20.59 -7.68 0.27
C THR A 98 20.99 -7.05 1.61
N ARG A 99 21.79 -7.77 2.41
CA ARG A 99 22.29 -7.25 3.69
C ARG A 99 23.16 -6.00 3.51
N THR A 100 24.06 -6.00 2.53
CA THR A 100 24.94 -4.84 2.25
C THR A 100 24.13 -3.63 1.78
N ASN A 101 23.13 -3.83 0.93
CA ASN A 101 22.22 -2.77 0.51
C ASN A 101 21.41 -2.20 1.69
N LEU A 102 20.89 -3.07 2.55
CA LEU A 102 20.11 -2.67 3.71
C LEU A 102 20.95 -1.87 4.71
N SER A 103 22.20 -2.28 4.93
CA SER A 103 23.17 -1.54 5.75
C SER A 103 23.57 -0.19 5.12
N ARG A 104 23.64 -0.12 3.79
CA ARG A 104 23.88 1.15 3.08
C ARG A 104 22.69 2.11 3.27
N LEU A 105 21.46 1.61 3.08
CA LEU A 105 20.24 2.41 3.22
C LEU A 105 20.05 2.90 4.66
N SER A 106 20.32 2.06 5.66
CA SER A 106 20.24 2.45 7.07
C SER A 106 21.22 3.58 7.41
N LYS A 107 22.46 3.51 6.90
CA LYS A 107 23.48 4.56 7.08
C LYS A 107 23.12 5.87 6.40
N VAL A 108 22.66 5.81 5.15
CA VAL A 108 22.26 7.01 4.38
C VAL A 108 21.12 7.74 5.09
N ASN A 109 20.11 6.98 5.54
CA ASN A 109 18.91 7.54 6.16
C ASN A 109 19.05 7.76 7.67
N ARG A 110 20.19 7.39 8.27
CA ARG A 110 20.47 7.47 9.72
C ARG A 110 19.42 6.80 10.60
N ILE A 111 18.85 5.71 10.11
CA ILE A 111 17.83 4.91 10.81
C ILE A 111 18.31 3.48 11.01
N THR A 112 17.66 2.72 11.89
CA THR A 112 18.01 1.31 12.09
C THR A 112 17.63 0.48 10.87
N GLU A 113 18.36 -0.62 10.67
CA GLU A 113 18.07 -1.61 9.63
C GLU A 113 16.62 -2.12 9.71
N THR A 114 16.09 -2.29 10.92
CA THR A 114 14.68 -2.66 11.13
C THR A 114 13.71 -1.59 10.67
N ALA A 115 14.01 -0.30 10.90
CA ALA A 115 13.16 0.80 10.47
C ALA A 115 13.13 0.94 8.93
N VAL A 116 14.26 0.66 8.26
CA VAL A 116 14.31 0.57 6.79
C VAL A 116 13.36 -0.52 6.30
N ILE A 117 13.38 -1.70 6.92
CA ILE A 117 12.50 -2.81 6.53
C ILE A 117 11.03 -2.41 6.73
N THR A 118 10.68 -1.81 7.87
CA THR A 118 9.32 -1.34 8.14
C THR A 118 8.85 -0.35 7.09
N ALA A 119 9.66 0.67 6.80
CA ALA A 119 9.33 1.66 5.77
C ALA A 119 9.13 1.03 4.39
N LEU A 120 10.00 0.10 3.98
CA LEU A 120 9.85 -0.59 2.70
C LEU A 120 8.58 -1.44 2.62
N ILE A 121 8.15 -2.05 3.73
CA ILE A 121 6.90 -2.81 3.79
C ILE A 121 5.71 -1.86 3.65
N ASP A 122 5.70 -0.76 4.42
CA ASP A 122 4.62 0.23 4.40
C ASP A 122 4.51 0.89 3.01
N ASP A 123 5.64 1.25 2.41
CA ASP A 123 5.71 1.82 1.06
C ASP A 123 5.21 0.84 -0.01
N ALA A 124 5.55 -0.45 0.11
CA ALA A 124 5.08 -1.48 -0.80
C ALA A 124 3.56 -1.68 -0.68
N GLU A 125 3.03 -1.69 0.54
CA GLU A 125 1.58 -1.78 0.78
C GLU A 125 0.86 -0.55 0.21
N TRP A 126 1.38 0.65 0.46
CA TRP A 126 0.82 1.89 -0.05
C TRP A 126 0.84 1.93 -1.58
N ALA A 127 1.95 1.53 -2.20
CA ALA A 127 2.08 1.46 -3.66
C ALA A 127 1.07 0.47 -4.27
N ALA A 128 0.87 -0.69 -3.65
CA ALA A 128 -0.12 -1.67 -4.09
C ALA A 128 -1.56 -1.12 -4.01
N ARG A 129 -1.93 -0.49 -2.88
CA ARG A 129 -3.25 0.14 -2.71
C ARG A 129 -3.49 1.22 -3.77
N LYS A 130 -2.49 2.08 -4.01
CA LYS A 130 -2.56 3.14 -5.02
C LYS A 130 -2.68 2.58 -6.44
N HIS A 131 -2.03 1.46 -6.74
CA HIS A 131 -2.16 0.80 -8.04
C HIS A 131 -3.60 0.30 -8.26
N ILE A 132 -4.18 -0.37 -7.26
CA ILE A 132 -5.56 -0.87 -7.31
C ILE A 132 -6.55 0.28 -7.50
N GLU A 133 -6.36 1.39 -6.79
CA GLU A 133 -7.22 2.57 -6.92
C GLU A 133 -7.12 3.21 -8.31
N ARG A 134 -5.90 3.34 -8.84
CA ARG A 134 -5.68 3.82 -10.22
C ARG A 134 -6.35 2.94 -11.24
N GLU A 135 -6.23 1.61 -11.12
CA GLU A 135 -6.92 0.69 -12.02
C GLU A 135 -8.44 0.85 -11.97
N LYS A 136 -9.02 1.02 -10.77
CA LYS A 136 -10.45 1.26 -10.62
C LYS A 136 -10.86 2.56 -11.32
N ASN A 137 -10.12 3.64 -11.11
CA ASN A 137 -10.40 4.94 -11.71
C ASN A 137 -10.25 4.92 -13.25
N LEU A 138 -9.26 4.19 -13.78
CA LEU A 138 -9.12 4.00 -15.22
C LEU A 138 -10.28 3.20 -15.80
N LYS A 139 -10.71 2.13 -15.12
CA LYS A 139 -11.87 1.33 -15.55
C LYS A 139 -13.16 2.16 -15.57
N THR A 140 -13.41 2.99 -14.55
CA THR A 140 -14.60 3.83 -14.50
C THR A 140 -14.55 4.94 -15.55
N SER A 141 -13.40 5.60 -15.73
CA SER A 141 -13.20 6.59 -16.79
C SER A 141 -13.41 5.99 -18.17
N LEU A 142 -12.83 4.82 -18.45
CA LEU A 142 -13.00 4.13 -19.73
C LEU A 142 -14.45 3.71 -19.98
N ALA A 143 -15.17 3.27 -18.94
CA ALA A 143 -16.59 2.95 -19.06
C ALA A 143 -17.44 4.20 -19.36
N LEU A 144 -17.12 5.35 -18.77
CA LEU A 144 -17.79 6.62 -19.07
C LEU A 144 -17.51 7.08 -20.51
N GLU A 145 -16.25 7.02 -20.96
CA GLU A 145 -15.90 7.38 -22.34
C GLU A 145 -16.58 6.47 -23.37
N ARG A 146 -16.67 5.16 -23.11
CA ARG A 146 -17.44 4.24 -23.97
C ARG A 146 -18.89 4.66 -24.07
N LYS A 147 -19.55 4.95 -22.95
CA LYS A 147 -20.94 5.43 -22.95
C LYS A 147 -21.10 6.75 -23.70
N ARG A 148 -20.15 7.69 -23.54
CA ARG A 148 -20.16 8.97 -24.28
C ARG A 148 -20.05 8.74 -25.79
N ALA A 149 -19.15 7.86 -26.21
CA ALA A 149 -18.97 7.49 -27.60
C ALA A 149 -20.22 6.80 -28.18
N GLU A 150 -20.83 5.88 -27.42
CA GLU A 150 -22.09 5.22 -27.78
C GLU A 150 -23.21 6.26 -27.98
N PHE A 151 -23.41 7.16 -27.02
CA PHE A 151 -24.44 8.22 -27.14
C PHE A 151 -24.17 9.19 -28.30
N ALA A 152 -22.91 9.53 -28.57
CA ALA A 152 -22.56 10.37 -29.71
C ALA A 152 -22.86 9.67 -31.04
N LEU A 153 -22.58 8.36 -31.13
CA LEU A 153 -22.90 7.54 -32.30
C LEU A 153 -24.41 7.41 -32.50
N GLU A 154 -25.18 7.18 -31.44
CA GLU A 154 -26.65 7.13 -31.50
C GLU A 154 -27.23 8.48 -31.96
N SER A 155 -26.73 9.59 -31.42
CA SER A 155 -27.19 10.94 -31.80
C SER A 155 -26.90 11.26 -33.27
N THR A 156 -25.70 10.95 -33.75
CA THR A 156 -25.31 11.19 -35.15
C THR A 156 -26.09 10.30 -36.11
N ASN A 157 -26.36 9.05 -35.76
CA ASN A 157 -27.23 8.17 -36.54
C ASN A 157 -28.67 8.69 -36.62
N ALA A 158 -29.22 9.20 -35.51
CA ALA A 158 -30.56 9.78 -35.51
C ALA A 158 -30.64 11.05 -36.38
N GLN A 159 -29.60 11.88 -36.37
CA GLN A 159 -29.50 13.04 -37.26
C GLN A 159 -29.43 12.59 -38.73
N LEU A 160 -28.61 11.60 -39.05
CA LEU A 160 -28.49 11.05 -40.39
C LEU A 160 -29.84 10.55 -40.89
N GLU A 161 -30.56 9.76 -40.10
CA GLU A 161 -31.89 9.24 -40.46
C GLU A 161 -32.91 10.36 -40.73
N GLN A 162 -32.91 11.41 -39.90
CA GLN A 162 -33.76 12.58 -40.13
C GLN A 162 -33.39 13.32 -41.42
N THR A 163 -32.10 13.52 -41.68
CA THR A 163 -31.65 14.18 -42.91
C THR A 163 -31.99 13.37 -44.16
N LEU A 164 -31.89 12.04 -44.10
CA LEU A 164 -32.29 11.15 -45.18
C LEU A 164 -33.79 11.28 -45.47
N LYS A 165 -34.65 11.24 -44.44
CA LYS A 165 -36.11 11.44 -44.61
C LYS A 165 -36.46 12.80 -45.22
N HIS A 166 -35.72 13.86 -44.86
CA HIS A 166 -35.91 15.18 -45.44
C HIS A 166 -35.47 15.24 -46.91
N LEU A 167 -34.34 14.59 -47.23
CA LEU A 167 -33.86 14.47 -48.60
C LEU A 167 -34.82 13.66 -49.46
N GLU A 168 -35.28 12.50 -49.00
CA GLU A 168 -36.27 11.67 -49.68
C GLU A 168 -37.51 12.48 -50.06
N ARG A 169 -38.13 13.19 -49.11
CA ARG A 169 -39.30 14.04 -49.37
C ARG A 169 -39.01 15.16 -50.37
N ALA A 170 -37.85 15.80 -50.29
CA ALA A 170 -37.47 16.85 -51.22
C ALA A 170 -37.25 16.30 -52.63
N THR A 171 -36.63 15.11 -52.75
CA THR A 171 -36.43 14.42 -54.02
C THR A 171 -37.75 13.92 -54.60
N GLU A 172 -38.67 13.38 -53.80
CA GLU A 172 -40.02 12.99 -54.24
C GLU A 172 -40.76 14.19 -54.81
N GLN A 173 -40.72 15.33 -54.13
CA GLN A 173 -41.32 16.57 -54.63
C GLN A 173 -40.68 17.00 -55.95
N LEU A 174 -39.36 17.00 -56.05
CA LEU A 174 -38.65 17.35 -57.27
C LEU A 174 -39.04 16.43 -58.45
N VAL A 175 -39.04 15.12 -58.24
CA VAL A 175 -39.43 14.12 -59.25
C VAL A 175 -40.90 14.28 -59.66
N MET A 176 -41.82 14.49 -58.71
CA MET A 176 -43.23 14.75 -59.03
C MET A 176 -43.38 15.98 -59.92
N TRP A 177 -42.57 17.01 -59.69
CA TRP A 177 -42.59 18.25 -60.49
C TRP A 177 -41.98 18.05 -61.88
N GLU A 178 -40.86 17.34 -61.99
CA GLU A 178 -40.24 17.00 -63.28
C GLU A 178 -41.18 16.16 -64.15
N LEU A 179 -41.83 15.16 -63.56
CA LEU A 179 -42.81 14.32 -64.25
C LEU A 179 -44.05 15.11 -64.70
N ALA A 180 -44.54 16.05 -63.89
CA ALA A 180 -45.70 16.86 -64.24
C ALA A 180 -45.44 17.85 -65.38
N MET A 181 -44.17 18.27 -65.56
CA MET A 181 -43.78 19.28 -66.55
C MET A 181 -43.06 18.69 -67.77
N GLU A 182 -42.85 17.36 -67.80
CA GLU A 182 -42.11 16.62 -68.84
C GLU A 182 -40.74 17.27 -69.18
N SER A 183 -40.11 17.89 -68.18
CA SER A 183 -38.85 18.62 -68.32
C SER A 183 -37.99 18.43 -67.08
N GLU A 184 -36.71 18.14 -67.29
CA GLU A 184 -35.67 18.07 -66.26
C GLU A 184 -35.41 19.44 -65.61
N GLN A 185 -35.77 20.53 -66.31
CA GLN A 185 -35.77 21.89 -65.76
C GLN A 185 -37.10 22.57 -66.09
N PRO A 186 -38.05 22.62 -65.14
CA PRO A 186 -39.30 23.31 -65.35
C PRO A 186 -39.07 24.79 -65.70
N PRO A 187 -39.78 25.35 -66.68
CA PRO A 187 -39.68 26.78 -67.00
C PRO A 187 -40.17 27.62 -65.81
N PHE A 188 -39.23 28.31 -65.16
CA PHE A 188 -39.52 29.22 -64.06
C PHE A 188 -39.65 30.64 -64.57
N ASN A 189 -40.88 31.14 -64.66
CA ASN A 189 -41.20 32.51 -65.12
C ASN A 189 -41.02 33.59 -64.03
N GLY A 190 -40.46 33.23 -62.88
CA GLY A 190 -40.21 34.15 -61.77
C GLY A 190 -38.79 34.72 -61.76
N ASP A 191 -38.54 35.62 -60.83
CA ASP A 191 -37.24 36.25 -60.63
C ASP A 191 -36.25 35.28 -59.97
N GLN A 192 -35.28 34.79 -60.75
CA GLN A 192 -34.27 33.83 -60.30
C GLN A 192 -33.37 34.38 -59.19
N GLU A 193 -33.12 35.70 -59.14
CA GLU A 193 -32.32 36.31 -58.08
C GLU A 193 -33.06 36.26 -56.73
N LYS A 194 -34.38 36.50 -56.74
CA LYS A 194 -35.21 36.36 -55.54
C LYS A 194 -35.28 34.93 -55.02
N VAL A 195 -35.33 33.94 -55.92
CA VAL A 195 -35.27 32.52 -55.53
C VAL A 195 -33.93 32.19 -54.89
N ARG A 196 -32.81 32.62 -55.48
CA ARG A 196 -31.48 32.41 -54.90
C ARG A 196 -31.36 33.05 -53.51
N LEU A 197 -31.84 34.28 -53.34
CA LEU A 197 -31.84 34.97 -52.05
C LEU A 197 -32.69 34.25 -51.00
N GLU A 198 -33.87 33.74 -51.37
CA GLU A 198 -34.76 33.03 -50.45
C GLU A 198 -34.22 31.63 -50.11
N VAL A 199 -33.63 30.92 -51.08
CA VAL A 199 -32.90 29.66 -50.85
C VAL A 199 -31.74 29.91 -49.90
N GLU A 200 -30.90 30.92 -50.16
CA GLU A 200 -29.76 31.23 -49.31
C GLU A 200 -30.19 31.59 -47.89
N LYS A 201 -31.28 32.36 -47.73
CA LYS A 201 -31.86 32.70 -46.43
C LYS A 201 -32.36 31.46 -45.69
N ARG A 202 -33.03 30.52 -46.37
CA ARG A 202 -33.50 29.26 -45.78
C ARG A 202 -32.32 28.35 -45.42
N LEU A 203 -31.33 28.24 -46.30
CA LEU A 203 -30.13 27.44 -46.10
C LEU A 203 -29.29 28.00 -44.95
N ARG A 204 -29.24 29.33 -44.78
CA ARG A 204 -28.57 30.01 -43.65
C ARG A 204 -29.29 29.72 -42.32
N LYS A 205 -30.62 29.60 -42.33
CA LYS A 205 -31.39 29.17 -41.13
C LYS A 205 -31.10 27.71 -40.78
N VAL A 206 -31.10 26.81 -41.77
CA VAL A 206 -30.77 25.39 -41.56
C VAL A 206 -29.33 25.23 -41.06
N LYS A 207 -28.36 25.92 -41.66
CA LYS A 207 -26.96 25.94 -41.20
C LYS A 207 -26.83 26.46 -39.76
N LYS A 208 -27.56 27.50 -39.38
CA LYS A 208 -27.56 28.02 -38.00
C LYS A 208 -28.17 27.01 -37.01
N MET A 209 -29.28 26.35 -37.37
CA MET A 209 -29.87 25.31 -36.53
C MET A 209 -28.93 24.12 -36.36
N ASN A 210 -28.31 23.66 -37.44
CA ASN A 210 -27.31 22.59 -37.38
C ASN A 210 -26.09 23.00 -36.52
N ALA A 211 -25.63 24.25 -36.62
CA ALA A 211 -24.54 24.75 -35.79
C ALA A 211 -24.92 24.83 -34.30
N ILE A 212 -26.15 25.25 -33.97
CA ILE A 212 -26.64 25.31 -32.58
C ILE A 212 -26.77 23.90 -32.00
N ILE A 213 -27.25 22.93 -32.79
CA ILE A 213 -27.37 21.53 -32.38
C ILE A 213 -25.98 20.88 -32.21
N ALA A 214 -25.02 21.20 -33.09
CA ALA A 214 -23.62 20.76 -32.96
C ALA A 214 -22.97 21.32 -31.69
N LEU A 215 -23.24 22.59 -31.36
CA LEU A 215 -22.75 23.25 -30.14
C LEU A 215 -23.41 22.70 -28.85
N SER A 216 -24.68 22.29 -28.89
CA SER A 216 -25.38 21.76 -27.72
C SER A 216 -25.00 20.32 -27.37
N HIS A 217 -24.41 19.56 -28.31
CA HIS A 217 -24.06 18.15 -28.13
C HIS A 217 -22.55 17.87 -28.05
N GLY A 218 -21.70 18.89 -27.96
CA GLY A 218 -20.30 18.73 -27.57
C GLY A 218 -19.43 17.96 -28.56
N LEU A 219 -19.64 18.15 -29.87
CA LEU A 219 -18.60 17.82 -30.85
C LEU A 219 -17.63 19.00 -30.92
N PRO A 220 -16.32 18.81 -30.70
CA PRO A 220 -15.37 19.87 -30.99
C PRO A 220 -15.37 20.06 -32.51
N ASN A 221 -15.73 21.25 -32.97
CA ASN A 221 -15.54 21.64 -34.36
C ASN A 221 -14.02 21.60 -34.61
N GLU A 222 -13.54 20.61 -35.36
CA GLU A 222 -12.28 20.73 -36.07
C GLU A 222 -12.50 21.75 -37.22
N GLU A 223 -11.53 22.66 -37.34
CA GLU A 223 -11.46 23.77 -38.31
C GLU A 223 -11.43 23.30 -39.77
#